data_AF-A0A5B6Z279-F1
#
_entry.id   AF-A0A5B6Z279-F1
#
_cell.length_a   1.000
_cell.length_b   1.000
_cell.length_c   1.000
_cell.angle_alpha   90.00
_cell.angle_beta   90.00
_cell.angle_gamma   90.00
#
_symmetry.space_group_name_H-M   'P 1'
#
loop_
_entity.id
_entity.type
_entity.pdbx_description
1 polymer ?
#
loop_
_entity_poly.entity_id
_entity_poly.type
_entity_poly.pdbx_seq_one_letter_code
_entity_poly.pdbx_strand_id
1 'polypeptide(L)'
;MPEGLKKLTSLQVLKGFVIGHPGKNPCKLGDVAYFKKLRKLSMHIASEASVAEGELQKLKEIENLSILTMSWGEVTLPGEKLSSNVGGGGGASSSSRKEDVQLTLTMKRLSFPPNLEKLDLRCFPHRMLPEQLRPSNLEKLKQLYIRGGPLESLVFSEQNNKKWEVEILLLKYLNNLKIGGSKLQEDFPHLIYFEKVRCNYEKNVEWNKEADEGWDALTSQLLNK
;
A
#
# COMPACT_ATOMS: atom_id res chain seq x y z
N MET A 1 -10.61 12.27 -17.81
CA MET A 1 -10.15 13.50 -17.11
C MET A 1 -11.00 14.70 -17.54
N PRO A 2 -11.46 15.59 -16.65
CA PRO A 2 -12.06 16.85 -17.07
C PRO A 2 -11.09 17.67 -17.94
N GLU A 3 -11.56 18.19 -19.07
CA GLU A 3 -10.69 18.89 -20.05
C GLU A 3 -9.99 20.12 -19.44
N GLY A 4 -10.63 20.80 -18.48
CA GLY A 4 -10.00 21.90 -17.74
C GLY A 4 -8.79 21.47 -16.92
N LEU A 5 -8.78 20.23 -16.39
CA LEU A 5 -7.69 19.76 -15.53
C LEU A 5 -6.41 19.52 -16.35
N LYS A 6 -6.52 19.07 -17.60
CA LYS A 6 -5.37 18.86 -18.50
C LYS A 6 -4.59 20.15 -18.79
N LYS A 7 -5.22 21.32 -18.62
CA LYS A 7 -4.59 22.64 -18.85
C LYS A 7 -3.70 23.08 -17.69
N LEU A 8 -3.76 22.41 -16.54
CA LEU A 8 -2.99 22.78 -15.34
C LEU A 8 -1.55 22.27 -15.41
N THR A 9 -0.74 22.81 -16.32
CA THR A 9 0.65 22.37 -16.55
C THR A 9 1.58 22.57 -15.35
N SER A 10 1.22 23.44 -14.40
CA SER A 10 1.95 23.67 -13.16
C SER A 10 1.38 22.95 -11.94
N LEU A 11 0.44 22.03 -12.12
CA LEU A 11 -0.13 21.23 -11.02
C LEU A 11 0.96 20.39 -10.35
N GLN A 12 1.10 20.55 -9.03
CA GLN A 12 2.09 19.81 -8.22
C GLN A 12 1.46 18.76 -7.30
N VAL A 13 0.20 18.95 -6.92
CA VAL A 13 -0.51 18.09 -5.97
C VAL A 13 -1.87 17.74 -6.55
N LEU A 14 -2.14 16.44 -6.69
CA LEU A 14 -3.44 15.90 -7.09
C LEU A 14 -3.90 14.89 -6.05
N LYS A 15 -5.06 15.14 -5.43
CA LYS A 15 -5.64 14.25 -4.43
C LYS A 15 -7.06 13.84 -4.84
N GLY A 16 -7.48 12.66 -4.37
CA GLY A 16 -8.82 12.14 -4.66
C GLY A 16 -8.96 11.62 -6.09
N PHE A 17 -7.86 11.19 -6.72
CA PHE A 17 -7.93 10.58 -8.04
C PHE A 17 -8.59 9.19 -7.92
N VAL A 18 -9.73 8.97 -8.58
CA VAL A 18 -10.45 7.70 -8.46
C VAL A 18 -10.28 6.88 -9.73
N ILE A 19 -9.83 5.63 -9.57
CA ILE A 19 -9.87 4.59 -10.60
C ILE A 19 -11.12 3.76 -10.32
N GLY A 20 -12.12 3.88 -11.18
CA GLY A 20 -13.44 3.28 -11.01
C GLY A 20 -13.95 2.61 -12.29
N HIS A 21 -15.26 2.39 -12.36
CA HIS A 21 -15.92 1.62 -13.43
C HIS A 21 -15.76 2.21 -14.84
N PRO A 22 -15.70 1.35 -15.88
CA PRO A 22 -15.41 1.72 -17.26
C PRO A 22 -16.54 2.50 -17.95
N GLY A 23 -17.75 2.54 -17.38
CA GLY A 23 -18.96 3.08 -18.02
C GLY A 23 -19.16 4.60 -17.98
N LYS A 24 -18.30 5.38 -17.30
CA LYS A 24 -18.46 6.85 -17.14
C LYS A 24 -17.22 7.67 -17.49
N ASN A 25 -16.59 7.42 -18.65
CA ASN A 25 -15.35 8.10 -19.08
C ASN A 25 -14.32 8.27 -17.94
N PRO A 26 -13.93 7.16 -17.28
CA PRO A 26 -13.07 7.23 -16.11
C PRO A 26 -11.75 7.93 -16.46
N CYS A 27 -11.28 8.79 -15.56
CA CYS A 27 -9.94 9.35 -15.67
C CYS A 27 -8.91 8.23 -15.73
N LYS A 28 -8.08 8.24 -16.76
CA LYS A 28 -7.01 7.26 -16.92
C LYS A 28 -5.78 7.77 -16.19
N LEU A 29 -5.01 6.88 -15.61
CA LEU A 29 -3.74 7.21 -14.98
C LEU A 29 -2.73 7.75 -16.00
N GLY A 30 -2.83 7.32 -17.25
CA GLY A 30 -2.10 7.95 -18.35
C GLY A 30 -2.39 9.45 -18.52
N ASP A 31 -3.59 9.91 -18.15
CA ASP A 31 -3.90 11.35 -18.17
C ASP A 31 -3.10 12.12 -17.09
N VAL A 32 -2.68 11.44 -16.03
CA VAL A 32 -1.89 12.05 -14.94
C VAL A 32 -0.44 12.28 -15.37
N ALA A 33 0.08 11.48 -16.30
CA ALA A 33 1.44 11.61 -16.82
C ALA A 33 1.67 12.92 -17.62
N TYR A 34 0.61 13.64 -17.97
CA TYR A 34 0.70 14.99 -18.55
C TYR A 34 1.20 16.04 -17.54
N PHE A 35 1.02 15.81 -16.24
CA PHE A 35 1.43 16.77 -15.20
C PHE A 35 2.91 16.63 -14.87
N LYS A 36 3.75 17.24 -15.70
CA LYS A 36 5.22 17.16 -15.56
C LYS A 36 5.76 17.72 -14.24
N LYS A 37 5.02 18.59 -13.53
CA LYS A 37 5.42 19.11 -12.21
C LYS A 37 4.76 18.39 -11.02
N LEU A 38 4.01 17.30 -11.26
CA LEU A 38 3.29 16.58 -10.21
C LEU A 38 4.28 15.87 -9.27
N ARG A 39 4.23 16.25 -7.99
CA ARG A 39 5.08 15.70 -6.92
C ARG A 39 4.31 14.83 -5.95
N LYS A 40 3.00 15.07 -5.81
CA LYS A 40 2.13 14.32 -4.90
C LYS A 40 0.84 13.87 -5.57
N LEU A 41 0.56 12.58 -5.45
CA LEU A 41 -0.64 11.93 -5.97
C LEU A 41 -1.29 11.11 -4.86
N SER A 42 -2.59 11.29 -4.67
CA SER A 42 -3.42 10.40 -3.86
C SER A 42 -4.50 9.82 -4.73
N MET A 43 -4.55 8.49 -4.79
CA MET A 43 -5.53 7.77 -5.58
C MET A 43 -6.32 6.73 -4.76
N HIS A 44 -7.53 6.45 -5.24
CA HIS A 44 -8.44 5.46 -4.72
C HIS A 44 -8.84 4.49 -5.82
N ILE A 45 -8.65 3.20 -5.57
CA ILE A 45 -9.06 2.11 -6.45
C ILE A 45 -10.33 1.52 -5.84
N ALA A 46 -11.47 1.74 -6.50
CA ALA A 46 -12.75 1.24 -6.01
C ALA A 46 -12.80 -0.30 -6.03
N SER A 47 -13.57 -0.91 -5.13
CA SER A 47 -13.67 -2.37 -4.97
C SER A 47 -14.03 -3.10 -6.27
N GLU A 48 -14.94 -2.50 -7.05
CA GLU A 48 -15.43 -3.05 -8.31
C GLU A 48 -14.71 -2.45 -9.53
N ALA A 49 -13.60 -1.74 -9.33
CA ALA A 49 -12.88 -1.11 -10.43
C ALA A 49 -12.33 -2.15 -11.41
N SER A 50 -12.77 -2.11 -12.67
CA SER A 50 -12.06 -2.78 -13.75
C SER A 50 -10.84 -1.93 -14.14
N VAL A 51 -9.74 -2.10 -13.41
CA VAL A 51 -8.48 -1.45 -13.77
C VAL A 51 -8.02 -2.07 -15.10
N ALA A 52 -7.95 -1.26 -16.15
CA ALA A 52 -7.49 -1.72 -17.45
C ALA A 52 -6.07 -2.31 -17.32
N GLU A 53 -5.80 -3.37 -18.08
CA GLU A 53 -4.50 -4.04 -18.00
C GLU A 53 -3.36 -3.06 -18.28
N GLY A 54 -2.36 -3.04 -17.40
CA GLY A 54 -1.21 -2.12 -17.52
C GLY A 54 -1.48 -0.68 -17.10
N GLU A 55 -2.70 -0.32 -16.67
CA GLU A 55 -3.01 1.06 -16.29
C GLU A 55 -2.16 1.53 -15.10
N LEU A 56 -1.91 0.65 -14.12
CA LEU A 56 -1.02 0.94 -12.99
C LEU A 56 0.46 0.94 -13.35
N GLN A 57 0.86 0.38 -14.51
CA GLN A 57 2.26 0.46 -14.97
C GLN A 57 2.64 1.88 -15.35
N LYS A 58 1.66 2.70 -15.77
CA LYS A 58 1.86 4.09 -16.18
C LYS A 58 2.30 5.01 -15.04
N LEU A 59 2.17 4.58 -13.79
CA LEU A 59 2.73 5.29 -12.63
C LEU A 59 4.23 5.57 -12.79
N LYS A 60 4.97 4.65 -13.41
CA LYS A 60 6.42 4.81 -13.62
C LYS A 60 6.77 6.00 -14.51
N GLU A 61 5.83 6.45 -15.34
CA GLU A 61 6.00 7.56 -16.29
C GLU A 61 5.87 8.94 -15.61
N ILE A 62 5.43 8.98 -14.34
CA ILE A 62 5.28 10.21 -13.56
C ILE A 62 6.57 10.47 -12.78
N GLU A 63 7.65 10.75 -13.50
CA GLU A 63 9.03 10.76 -12.97
C GLU A 63 9.27 11.72 -11.80
N ASN A 64 8.55 12.83 -11.71
CA ASN A 64 8.69 13.82 -10.63
C ASN A 64 7.86 13.49 -9.37
N LEU A 65 7.13 12.37 -9.36
CA LEU A 65 6.29 11.98 -8.24
C LEU A 65 7.15 11.44 -7.09
N SER A 66 7.18 12.18 -5.98
CA SER A 66 7.90 11.77 -4.76
C SER A 66 6.98 11.24 -3.67
N ILE A 67 5.69 11.59 -3.70
CA ILE A 67 4.70 11.15 -2.70
C ILE A 67 3.51 10.48 -3.38
N LEU A 68 3.30 9.21 -3.07
CA LEU A 68 2.16 8.44 -3.55
C LEU A 68 1.35 7.91 -2.37
N THR A 69 0.05 8.20 -2.39
CA THR A 69 -0.94 7.54 -1.55
C THR A 69 -1.84 6.69 -2.44
N MET A 70 -1.97 5.41 -2.12
CA MET A 70 -2.91 4.50 -2.76
C MET A 70 -3.87 3.95 -1.71
N SER A 71 -5.15 3.95 -2.04
CA SER A 71 -6.19 3.35 -1.21
C SER A 71 -7.03 2.40 -2.04
N TRP A 72 -7.50 1.34 -1.40
CA TRP A 72 -8.43 0.40 -2.01
C TRP A 72 -9.77 0.44 -1.30
N GLY A 73 -10.85 0.22 -2.05
CA GLY A 73 -12.16 -0.07 -1.50
C GLY A 73 -12.18 -1.40 -0.75
N GLU A 74 -13.26 -1.64 -0.01
CA GLU A 74 -13.47 -2.89 0.72
C GLU A 74 -13.45 -4.08 -0.25
N VAL A 75 -12.52 -5.01 -0.02
CA VAL A 75 -12.42 -6.27 -0.75
C VAL A 75 -12.88 -7.36 0.19
N THR A 76 -13.97 -8.05 -0.16
CA THR A 76 -14.41 -9.23 0.59
C THR A 76 -13.53 -10.40 0.22
N LEU A 77 -12.56 -10.74 1.07
CA LEU A 77 -11.75 -11.94 0.85
C LEU A 77 -12.61 -13.20 1.04
N PRO A 78 -12.52 -14.21 0.16
CA PRO A 78 -13.26 -15.44 0.33
C PRO A 78 -12.82 -16.17 1.61
N GLY A 79 -13.76 -16.36 2.55
CA GLY A 79 -13.54 -17.13 3.77
C GLY A 79 -13.66 -16.35 5.08
N GLU A 80 -13.63 -15.01 5.05
CA GLU A 80 -14.00 -14.19 6.22
C GLU A 80 -15.52 -14.06 6.30
N LYS A 81 -16.19 -15.12 6.77
CA LYS A 81 -17.52 -14.96 7.35
C LYS A 81 -17.35 -14.24 8.68
N LEU A 82 -17.54 -12.92 8.69
CA LEU A 82 -17.89 -12.23 9.92
C LEU A 82 -19.14 -12.92 10.46
N SER A 83 -19.07 -13.45 11.68
CA SER A 83 -20.23 -13.96 12.39
C SER A 83 -21.12 -12.79 12.82
N SER A 84 -21.78 -12.12 11.87
CA SER A 84 -22.98 -11.36 12.17
C SER A 84 -24.15 -12.33 12.14
N ASN A 85 -24.54 -12.79 13.32
CA ASN A 85 -25.83 -13.44 13.51
C ASN A 85 -26.93 -12.41 13.28
N VAL A 86 -27.35 -12.23 12.03
CA VAL A 86 -28.68 -11.72 11.68
C VAL A 86 -29.17 -12.57 10.51
N GLY A 87 -30.17 -13.41 10.79
CA GLY A 87 -30.77 -14.29 9.79
C GLY A 87 -31.47 -13.51 8.68
N GLY A 88 -31.40 -14.03 7.45
CA GLY A 88 -32.13 -13.53 6.30
C GLY A 88 -31.63 -14.17 5.02
N GLY A 89 -32.49 -14.96 4.36
CA GLY A 89 -32.12 -15.86 3.27
C GLY A 89 -31.75 -15.22 1.92
N GLY A 90 -31.11 -16.05 1.08
CA GLY A 90 -31.34 -16.08 -0.36
C GLY A 90 -30.38 -15.26 -1.23
N GLY A 91 -29.42 -15.96 -1.86
CA GLY A 91 -28.66 -15.43 -3.00
C GLY A 91 -27.32 -16.13 -3.18
N ALA A 92 -27.27 -17.17 -4.01
CA ALA A 92 -26.02 -17.78 -4.44
C ALA A 92 -25.33 -16.85 -5.45
N SER A 93 -24.36 -16.04 -5.01
CA SER A 93 -23.43 -15.35 -5.89
C SER A 93 -22.14 -16.16 -6.00
N SER A 94 -21.97 -16.83 -7.14
CA SER A 94 -20.77 -17.56 -7.53
C SER A 94 -19.66 -16.62 -8.06
N SER A 95 -19.31 -15.55 -7.32
CA SER A 95 -18.38 -14.49 -7.80
C SER A 95 -16.94 -14.59 -7.26
N SER A 96 -16.69 -15.33 -6.17
CA SER A 96 -15.45 -15.24 -5.40
C SER A 96 -14.15 -15.51 -6.17
N ARG A 97 -14.15 -16.41 -7.16
CA ARG A 97 -12.92 -16.73 -7.92
C ARG A 97 -12.51 -15.64 -8.92
N LYS A 98 -13.45 -14.81 -9.40
CA LYS A 98 -13.14 -13.80 -10.43
C LYS A 98 -12.53 -12.53 -9.83
N GLU A 99 -13.00 -12.13 -8.65
CA GLU A 99 -12.52 -10.94 -7.93
C GLU A 99 -11.07 -11.11 -7.43
N ASP A 100 -10.73 -12.27 -6.84
CA ASP A 100 -9.35 -12.59 -6.42
C ASP A 100 -8.35 -12.55 -7.58
N VAL A 101 -8.76 -13.08 -8.74
CA VAL A 101 -7.95 -13.10 -9.95
C VAL A 101 -7.77 -11.68 -10.48
N GLN A 102 -8.82 -10.85 -10.51
CA GLN A 102 -8.76 -9.46 -10.97
C GLN A 102 -7.83 -8.59 -10.11
N LEU A 103 -7.91 -8.71 -8.79
CA LEU A 103 -7.06 -7.95 -7.86
C LEU A 103 -5.59 -8.38 -7.96
N THR A 104 -5.36 -9.69 -8.01
CA THR A 104 -4.01 -10.24 -8.19
C THR A 104 -3.40 -9.80 -9.53
N LEU A 105 -4.17 -9.80 -10.61
CA LEU A 105 -3.74 -9.32 -11.92
C LEU A 105 -3.46 -7.81 -11.94
N THR A 106 -4.28 -7.03 -11.24
CA THR A 106 -4.11 -5.58 -11.11
C THR A 106 -2.78 -5.26 -10.41
N MET A 107 -2.40 -6.03 -9.38
CA MET A 107 -1.12 -5.83 -8.70
C MET A 107 0.09 -6.33 -9.49
N LYS A 108 0.00 -7.47 -10.19
CA LYS A 108 1.12 -8.03 -10.99
C LYS A 108 1.70 -7.04 -12.01
N ARG A 109 0.92 -6.03 -12.40
CA ARG A 109 1.33 -4.96 -13.31
C ARG A 109 1.39 -3.60 -12.61
N LEU A 110 1.67 -3.55 -11.32
CA LEU A 110 2.00 -2.30 -10.64
C LEU A 110 3.46 -1.93 -10.92
N SER A 111 3.75 -0.65 -11.16
CA SER A 111 5.11 -0.13 -11.21
C SER A 111 5.15 1.20 -10.50
N PHE A 112 6.28 1.53 -9.87
CA PHE A 112 6.41 2.76 -9.10
C PHE A 112 7.23 3.81 -9.86
N PRO A 113 6.97 5.10 -9.61
CA PRO A 113 7.85 6.16 -10.09
C PRO A 113 9.27 5.99 -9.52
N PRO A 114 10.32 6.26 -10.30
CA PRO A 114 11.71 6.01 -9.88
C PRO A 114 12.19 6.93 -8.74
N ASN A 115 11.54 8.09 -8.54
CA ASN A 115 11.89 9.08 -7.51
C ASN A 115 10.95 9.06 -6.31
N LEU A 116 10.25 7.94 -6.08
CA LEU A 116 9.28 7.85 -5.00
C LEU A 116 9.98 7.79 -3.63
N GLU A 117 9.77 8.82 -2.81
CA GLU A 117 10.36 8.95 -1.47
C GLU A 117 9.39 8.54 -0.37
N LYS A 118 8.07 8.67 -0.62
CA LYS A 118 7.02 8.32 0.33
C LYS A 118 5.90 7.53 -0.33
N LEU A 119 5.58 6.38 0.27
CA LEU A 119 4.49 5.51 -0.13
C LEU A 119 3.54 5.30 1.05
N ASP A 120 2.26 5.56 0.82
CA ASP A 120 1.18 5.38 1.81
C ASP A 120 0.11 4.46 1.23
N LEU A 121 0.08 3.21 1.71
CA LEU A 121 -0.87 2.18 1.31
C LEU A 121 -2.00 2.09 2.33
N ARG A 122 -3.25 2.19 1.87
CA ARG A 122 -4.43 2.15 2.73
C ARG A 122 -5.41 1.09 2.30
N CYS A 123 -5.85 0.24 3.22
CA CYS A 123 -6.72 -0.90 2.94
C CYS A 123 -6.11 -1.83 1.89
N PHE A 124 -4.80 -2.05 1.95
CA PHE A 124 -4.09 -2.87 0.97
C PHE A 124 -4.73 -4.28 0.93
N PRO A 125 -5.17 -4.80 -0.23
CA PRO A 125 -6.11 -5.93 -0.26
C PRO A 125 -5.44 -7.31 -0.17
N HIS A 126 -4.11 -7.40 -0.10
CA HIS A 126 -3.41 -8.67 -0.08
C HIS A 126 -2.76 -8.97 1.27
N ARG A 127 -2.78 -10.25 1.62
CA ARG A 127 -2.15 -10.80 2.83
C ARG A 127 -0.61 -10.78 2.78
N MET A 128 -0.04 -10.74 1.58
CA MET A 128 1.40 -10.70 1.34
C MET A 128 1.73 -9.54 0.41
N LEU A 129 2.92 -8.95 0.59
CA LEU A 129 3.43 -7.94 -0.33
C LEU A 129 3.82 -8.58 -1.68
N PRO A 130 3.33 -8.06 -2.82
CA PRO A 130 3.71 -8.53 -4.14
C PRO A 130 5.16 -8.11 -4.47
N GLU A 131 5.74 -8.73 -5.50
CA GLU A 131 7.14 -8.47 -5.91
C GLU A 131 7.39 -7.00 -6.28
N GLN A 132 6.35 -6.31 -6.75
CA GLN A 132 6.39 -4.90 -7.11
C GLN A 132 6.70 -4.02 -5.88
N LEU A 133 6.33 -4.45 -4.66
CA LEU A 133 6.52 -3.73 -3.40
C LEU A 133 7.81 -4.14 -2.67
N ARG A 134 8.88 -4.44 -3.40
CA ARG A 134 10.20 -4.82 -2.84
C ARG A 134 11.19 -3.65 -2.81
N PRO A 135 12.24 -3.72 -1.97
CA PRO A 135 13.28 -2.70 -1.89
C PRO A 135 13.93 -2.36 -3.24
N SER A 136 14.13 -3.37 -4.09
CA SER A 136 14.74 -3.20 -5.42
C SER A 136 13.92 -2.32 -6.37
N ASN A 137 12.60 -2.24 -6.16
CA ASN A 137 11.71 -1.43 -7.00
C ASN A 137 11.46 -0.02 -6.43
N LEU A 138 11.97 0.24 -5.22
CA LEU A 138 11.64 1.40 -4.39
C LEU A 138 12.91 1.96 -3.73
N GLU A 139 13.98 2.09 -4.52
CA GLU A 139 15.33 2.35 -4.02
C GLU A 139 15.50 3.69 -3.28
N LYS A 140 14.67 4.69 -3.62
CA LYS A 140 14.68 6.02 -3.01
C LYS A 140 13.65 6.17 -1.89
N LEU A 141 12.92 5.11 -1.54
CA LEU A 141 11.84 5.19 -0.57
C LEU A 141 12.39 5.40 0.83
N LYS A 142 12.02 6.52 1.45
CA LYS A 142 12.39 6.89 2.82
C LYS A 142 11.27 6.68 3.82
N GLN A 143 10.01 6.75 3.36
CA GLN A 143 8.84 6.62 4.22
C GLN A 143 7.86 5.59 3.67
N LEU A 144 7.56 4.55 4.44
CA LEU A 144 6.59 3.51 4.08
C LEU A 144 5.48 3.43 5.12
N TYR A 145 4.26 3.78 4.72
CA TYR A 145 3.09 3.75 5.60
C TYR A 145 2.12 2.70 5.08
N ILE A 146 1.64 1.82 5.95
CA ILE A 146 0.68 0.78 5.62
C ILE A 146 -0.43 0.80 6.68
N ARG A 147 -1.68 0.98 6.23
CA ARG A 147 -2.81 1.22 7.12
C ARG A 147 -4.02 0.40 6.72
N GLY A 148 -4.50 -0.47 7.60
CA GLY A 148 -5.65 -1.33 7.31
C GLY A 148 -5.40 -2.36 6.21
N GLY A 149 -6.33 -3.29 6.07
CA GLY A 149 -6.21 -4.44 5.17
C GLY A 149 -5.71 -5.69 5.87
N PRO A 150 -5.69 -6.84 5.17
CA PRO A 150 -5.46 -8.15 5.76
C PRO A 150 -3.97 -8.54 5.73
N LEU A 151 -3.05 -7.57 5.59
CA LEU A 151 -1.61 -7.85 5.47
C LEU A 151 -1.10 -8.63 6.69
N GLU A 152 -0.50 -9.78 6.43
CA GLU A 152 -0.03 -10.72 7.46
C GLU A 152 1.47 -10.58 7.72
N SER A 153 2.26 -10.19 6.72
CA SER A 153 3.72 -10.08 6.81
C SER A 153 4.28 -8.98 5.91
N LEU A 154 5.34 -8.32 6.39
CA LEU A 154 6.17 -7.39 5.62
C LEU A 154 7.39 -8.07 4.98
N VAL A 155 7.64 -9.33 5.35
CA VAL A 155 8.88 -10.03 5.06
C VAL A 155 8.84 -10.61 3.64
N PHE A 156 9.90 -10.36 2.88
CA PHE A 156 10.18 -11.04 1.63
C PHE A 156 11.06 -12.25 1.91
N SER A 157 10.75 -13.39 1.30
CA SER A 157 11.61 -14.57 1.39
C SER A 157 13.01 -14.26 0.85
N GLU A 158 14.01 -14.92 1.43
CA GLU A 158 15.45 -14.60 1.44
C GLU A 158 16.16 -14.59 0.07
N GLN A 159 15.44 -14.68 -1.05
CA GLN A 159 16.06 -14.86 -2.37
C GLN A 159 16.69 -13.59 -2.95
N ASN A 160 16.63 -12.44 -2.27
CA ASN A 160 17.23 -11.21 -2.78
C ASN A 160 17.82 -10.35 -1.64
N ASN A 161 19.14 -10.14 -1.66
CA ASN A 161 19.91 -9.52 -0.56
C ASN A 161 19.65 -8.02 -0.34
N LYS A 162 18.79 -7.37 -1.13
CA LYS A 162 18.57 -5.92 -1.03
C LYS A 162 17.61 -5.59 0.11
N LYS A 163 18.08 -4.77 1.06
CA LYS A 163 17.32 -4.30 2.22
C LYS A 163 16.67 -2.94 1.94
N TRP A 164 15.74 -2.51 2.79
CA TRP A 164 15.08 -1.21 2.66
C TRP A 164 15.98 -0.05 3.08
N GLU A 165 15.90 1.04 2.32
CA GLU A 165 16.48 2.37 2.66
C GLU A 165 15.51 3.25 3.44
N VAL A 166 14.42 2.64 3.95
CA VAL A 166 13.34 3.30 4.67
C VAL A 166 13.81 3.71 6.06
N GLU A 167 13.56 4.98 6.38
CA GLU A 167 13.89 5.63 7.64
C GLU A 167 12.67 5.69 8.57
N ILE A 168 11.46 5.79 7.99
CA ILE A 168 10.21 5.93 8.74
C ILE A 168 9.21 4.86 8.29
N LEU A 169 8.85 3.96 9.21
CA LEU A 169 7.87 2.91 9.01
C LEU A 169 6.67 3.11 9.92
N LEU A 170 5.47 3.18 9.31
CA LEU A 170 4.22 3.35 10.03
C LEU A 170 3.24 2.24 9.68
N LEU A 171 2.81 1.50 10.70
CA LEU A 171 1.92 0.35 10.58
C LEU A 171 0.71 0.61 11.47
N LYS A 172 -0.48 0.79 10.87
CA LYS A 172 -1.70 1.07 11.66
C LYS A 172 -2.85 0.17 11.26
N TYR A 173 -3.60 -0.31 12.25
CA TYR A 173 -4.86 -1.05 12.05
C TYR A 173 -4.68 -2.36 11.23
N LEU A 174 -3.56 -3.05 11.40
CA LEU A 174 -3.25 -4.31 10.69
C LEU A 174 -3.47 -5.50 11.63
N ASN A 175 -4.69 -6.01 11.67
CA ASN A 175 -5.10 -7.01 12.66
C ASN A 175 -4.45 -8.39 12.48
N ASN A 176 -3.98 -8.72 11.27
CA ASN A 176 -3.37 -10.02 10.98
C ASN A 176 -1.83 -9.97 10.94
N LEU A 177 -1.25 -8.77 11.12
CA LEU A 177 0.17 -8.55 10.93
C LEU A 177 0.99 -9.22 12.03
N LYS A 178 1.94 -10.05 11.62
CA LYS A 178 2.98 -10.62 12.49
C LYS A 178 4.30 -9.95 12.18
N ILE A 179 4.95 -9.41 13.21
CA ILE A 179 6.23 -8.71 13.08
C ILE A 179 7.15 -9.14 14.21
N GLY A 180 8.38 -9.51 13.87
CA GLY A 180 9.44 -9.83 14.83
C GLY A 180 10.55 -8.80 14.74
N GLY A 181 11.09 -8.36 15.89
CA GLY A 181 12.10 -7.30 15.96
C GLY A 181 13.38 -7.63 15.19
N SER A 182 13.90 -8.85 15.32
CA SER A 182 15.12 -9.29 14.61
C SER A 182 14.95 -9.22 13.09
N LYS A 183 13.83 -9.71 12.55
CA LYS A 183 13.58 -9.67 11.11
C LYS A 183 13.31 -8.25 10.62
N LEU A 184 12.64 -7.43 11.44
CA LEU A 184 12.43 -6.03 11.14
C LEU A 184 13.76 -5.28 11.01
N GLN A 185 14.70 -5.48 11.94
CA GLN A 185 16.03 -4.91 11.89
C GLN A 185 16.80 -5.35 10.64
N GLU A 186 16.72 -6.63 10.30
CA GLU A 186 17.39 -7.18 9.12
C GLU A 186 16.87 -6.57 7.82
N ASP A 187 15.54 -6.37 7.71
CA ASP A 187 14.91 -5.88 6.49
C ASP A 187 14.92 -4.35 6.39
N PHE A 188 14.92 -3.64 7.52
CA PHE A 188 14.89 -2.18 7.63
C PHE A 188 16.06 -1.64 8.47
N PRO A 189 17.32 -1.83 8.04
CA PRO A 189 18.50 -1.49 8.85
C PRO A 189 18.67 0.02 9.12
N HIS A 190 18.09 0.87 8.26
CA HIS A 190 18.18 2.33 8.33
C HIS A 190 17.02 3.00 9.07
N LEU A 191 16.16 2.21 9.72
CA LEU A 191 15.00 2.74 10.44
C LEU A 191 15.44 3.67 11.58
N ILE A 192 14.86 4.88 11.61
CA ILE A 192 15.05 5.86 12.68
C ILE A 192 13.76 6.08 13.47
N TYR A 193 12.60 5.81 12.85
CA TYR A 193 11.29 5.93 13.48
C TYR A 193 10.39 4.77 13.09
N PHE A 194 9.76 4.17 14.10
CA PHE A 194 8.79 3.10 13.95
C PHE A 194 7.55 3.40 14.78
N GLU A 195 6.38 3.35 14.14
CA GLU A 195 5.10 3.43 14.85
C GLU A 195 4.22 2.25 14.44
N LYS A 196 3.76 1.49 15.42
CA LYS A 196 2.78 0.40 15.29
C LYS A 196 1.58 0.72 16.16
N VAL A 197 0.40 0.87 15.55
CA VAL A 197 -0.84 1.21 16.26
C VAL A 197 -1.95 0.23 15.94
N ARG A 198 -2.55 -0.38 16.96
CA ARG A 198 -3.68 -1.32 16.83
C ARG A 198 -3.43 -2.40 15.78
N CYS A 199 -2.28 -3.07 15.87
CA CYS A 199 -1.95 -4.21 15.02
C CYS A 199 -2.00 -5.49 15.86
N ASN A 200 -2.61 -6.55 15.35
CA ASN A 200 -2.77 -7.85 16.03
C ASN A 200 -3.32 -7.79 17.47
N TYR A 201 -4.15 -6.79 17.79
CA TYR A 201 -4.63 -6.51 19.16
C TYR A 201 -3.53 -6.32 20.22
N GLU A 202 -2.29 -6.17 19.79
CA GLU A 202 -1.14 -5.94 20.65
C GLU A 202 -1.05 -4.46 21.04
N LYS A 203 -0.20 -4.17 22.03
CA LYS A 203 0.10 -2.81 22.44
C LYS A 203 0.63 -1.97 21.28
N ASN A 204 0.30 -0.69 21.34
CA ASN A 204 0.91 0.30 20.47
C ASN A 204 2.40 0.41 20.81
N VAL A 205 3.21 0.58 19.79
CA VAL A 205 4.65 0.78 19.89
C VAL A 205 4.97 2.06 19.14
N GLU A 206 5.71 2.93 19.80
CA GLU A 206 6.37 4.08 19.20
C GLU A 206 7.83 3.99 19.60
N TRP A 207 8.71 4.00 18.61
CA TRP A 207 10.14 3.89 18.81
C TRP A 207 10.86 4.90 17.94
N ASN A 208 11.82 5.57 18.54
CA ASN A 208 12.73 6.48 17.86
C ASN A 208 14.17 6.10 18.23
N LYS A 209 15.00 5.87 17.20
CA LYS A 209 16.40 5.46 17.36
C LYS A 209 17.24 6.42 18.21
N GLU A 210 16.92 7.72 18.18
CA GLU A 210 17.64 8.74 18.94
C GLU A 210 17.18 8.84 20.40
N ALA A 211 15.95 8.39 20.70
CA ALA A 211 15.34 8.50 22.03
C ALA A 211 15.40 7.20 22.85
N ASP A 212 15.37 6.04 22.19
CA ASP A 212 15.26 4.72 22.82
C ASP A 212 16.43 3.81 22.42
N GLU A 213 17.57 3.92 23.15
CA GLU A 213 18.71 3.00 23.37
C GLU A 213 19.19 2.01 22.26
N GLY A 214 18.66 2.03 21.03
CA GLY A 214 18.95 1.11 19.93
C GLY A 214 17.87 0.05 19.66
N TRP A 215 18.24 -0.95 18.85
CA TRP A 215 17.33 -2.00 18.36
C TRP A 215 16.85 -2.98 19.45
N ASP A 216 17.60 -3.12 20.54
CA ASP A 216 17.24 -4.01 21.66
C ASP A 216 15.97 -3.53 22.37
N ALA A 217 15.80 -2.21 22.49
CA ALA A 217 14.61 -1.60 23.07
C ALA A 217 13.37 -1.91 22.22
N LEU A 218 13.44 -1.67 20.91
CA LEU A 218 12.36 -2.00 19.97
C LEU A 218 12.05 -3.50 19.96
N THR A 219 13.08 -4.35 19.94
CA THR A 219 12.91 -5.80 19.94
C THR A 219 12.20 -6.26 21.22
N SER A 220 12.54 -5.70 22.37
CA SER A 220 11.89 -5.99 23.65
C SER A 220 10.43 -5.55 23.66
N GLN A 221 10.11 -4.36 23.11
CA GLN A 221 8.74 -3.87 22.97
C GLN A 221 7.88 -4.77 22.05
N LEU A 222 8.49 -5.41 21.05
CA LEU A 222 7.81 -6.35 20.16
C LEU A 222 7.71 -7.78 20.72
N LEU A 223 8.54 -8.16 21.70
CA LEU A 223 8.51 -9.47 22.35
C LEU A 223 7.55 -9.55 23.54
N ASN A 224 7.36 -8.44 24.25
CA ASN A 224 6.49 -8.35 25.42
C ASN A 224 5.00 -8.35 25.01
N LYS A 225 4.49 -9.55 24.72
CA LYS A 225 3.09 -9.87 24.43
C LYS A 225 2.16 -9.59 25.60
#